data_AF-A0A0L7KMT8-F1
#
_entry.id   AF-A0A0L7KMT8-F1
#
_cell.length_a   1.000
_cell.length_b   1.000
_cell.length_c   1.000
_cell.angle_alpha   90.00
_cell.angle_beta   90.00
_cell.angle_gamma   90.00
#
_symmetry.space_group_name_H-M   'P 1'
#
loop_
_entity.id
_entity.type
_entity.pdbx_description
1 polymer ?
#
loop_
_entity_poly.entity_id
_entity_poly.type
_entity_poly.pdbx_seq_one_letter_code
_entity_poly.pdbx_strand_id
1 'polypeptide(L)'
;MERTGSVVPPAAPPCHLAAACRPSRFISHTILLVQPGHRPETRTYSDYESVNDCMEGVCKIYEEHLKRRNPNTPTITYDISQLFDFVDQLADLSCLVYQKSTNTYAPYNKDWIKEKIYVLLRQAAGHTD
;
A
#
# COMPACT_ATOMS: atom_id res chain seq x y z
N MET A 1 -8.93 46.90 49.09
CA MET A 1 -9.98 46.48 48.16
C MET A 1 -9.39 45.46 47.22
N GLU A 2 -10.02 44.28 47.16
CA GLU A 2 -10.03 43.30 46.04
C GLU A 2 -8.70 42.60 45.70
N ARG A 3 -8.50 41.35 46.18
CA ARG A 3 -8.88 40.07 45.52
C ARG A 3 -8.32 40.02 44.09
N THR A 4 -7.32 39.19 43.80
CA THR A 4 -7.41 37.73 43.58
C THR A 4 -5.95 37.25 43.44
N GLY A 5 -5.47 36.15 44.01
CA GLY A 5 -6.04 34.81 44.06
C GLY A 5 -5.51 33.99 42.88
N SER A 6 -4.31 33.42 42.98
CA SER A 6 -4.05 32.09 42.39
C SER A 6 -2.85 31.40 43.04
N VAL A 7 -3.07 30.11 43.27
CA VAL A 7 -2.37 29.16 44.12
C VAL A 7 -1.47 28.28 43.24
N VAL A 8 -0.17 28.29 43.57
CA VAL A 8 0.82 27.18 43.60
C VAL A 8 1.38 26.58 42.27
N PRO A 9 2.71 26.29 42.20
CA PRO A 9 3.49 25.75 41.05
C PRO A 9 3.63 24.19 41.16
N PRO A 10 4.63 23.43 40.61
CA PRO A 10 5.69 23.69 39.62
C PRO A 10 5.82 22.64 38.46
N ALA A 11 6.59 23.03 37.44
CA ALA A 11 7.40 22.26 36.47
C ALA A 11 7.05 20.81 36.08
N ALA A 12 6.77 20.62 34.78
CA ALA A 12 6.97 19.38 34.03
C ALA A 12 7.58 19.71 32.64
N PRO A 13 8.33 18.78 32.01
CA PRO A 13 9.62 19.00 31.35
C PRO A 13 9.54 19.48 29.87
N PRO A 14 10.69 19.90 29.27
CA PRO A 14 10.76 20.21 27.84
C PRO A 14 10.56 18.92 27.03
N CYS A 15 9.53 18.88 26.21
CA CYS A 15 9.29 17.79 25.27
C CYS A 15 10.31 17.84 24.11
N HIS A 16 11.57 17.50 24.40
CA HIS A 16 12.39 16.71 23.49
C HIS A 16 11.77 15.32 23.41
N LEU A 17 10.71 15.17 22.63
CA LEU A 17 10.35 13.86 22.12
C LEU A 17 10.73 13.85 20.65
N ALA A 18 11.88 13.25 20.41
CA ALA A 18 12.30 12.79 19.11
C ALA A 18 11.09 12.21 18.40
N ALA A 19 10.75 12.80 17.25
CA ALA A 19 10.02 12.12 16.20
C ALA A 19 10.91 10.97 15.71
N ALA A 20 11.02 9.91 16.52
CA ALA A 20 11.22 8.60 15.98
C ALA A 20 9.97 8.35 15.14
N CYS A 21 10.02 8.75 13.87
CA CYS A 21 9.22 8.14 12.82
C CYS A 21 9.47 6.64 12.95
N ARG A 22 8.66 5.99 13.80
CA ARG A 22 8.52 4.55 13.82
C ARG A 22 8.34 4.16 12.35
N PRO A 23 9.02 3.13 11.84
CA PRO A 23 8.75 2.64 10.50
C PRO A 23 7.24 2.47 10.44
N SER A 24 6.58 3.28 9.63
CA SER A 24 5.15 3.22 9.43
C SER A 24 4.91 1.86 8.82
N ARG A 25 4.68 0.84 9.65
CA ARG A 25 4.05 -0.37 9.20
C ARG A 25 2.78 0.14 8.54
N PHE A 26 2.69 0.04 7.22
CA PHE A 26 1.60 0.55 6.40
C PHE A 26 0.33 -0.30 6.64
N ILE A 27 -0.07 -0.47 7.91
CA ILE A 27 -1.24 -1.20 8.39
C ILE A 27 -2.45 -0.27 8.24
N SER A 28 -2.70 0.05 6.98
CA SER A 28 -3.87 0.76 6.51
C SER A 28 -4.60 -0.21 5.61
N HIS A 29 -5.80 -0.58 6.04
CA HIS A 29 -6.65 -1.48 5.25
C HIS A 29 -6.76 -0.94 3.84
N THR A 30 -6.50 -1.80 2.87
CA THR A 30 -6.42 -1.42 1.47
C THR A 30 -7.32 -2.33 0.66
N ILE A 31 -8.20 -1.75 -0.15
CA ILE A 31 -9.08 -2.48 -1.03
C ILE A 31 -8.57 -2.28 -2.47
N LEU A 32 -8.21 -3.35 -3.14
CA LEU A 32 -7.83 -3.36 -4.54
C LEU A 32 -9.06 -3.59 -5.40
N LEU A 33 -9.25 -2.75 -6.41
CA LEU A 33 -10.27 -2.88 -7.44
C LEU A 33 -9.56 -3.19 -8.76
N VAL A 34 -9.91 -4.31 -9.39
CA VAL A 34 -9.30 -4.73 -10.64
C VAL A 34 -10.36 -5.11 -11.66
N GLN A 35 -10.14 -4.65 -12.90
CA GLN A 35 -10.96 -4.99 -14.04
C GLN A 35 -10.05 -5.48 -15.18
N PRO A 36 -9.86 -6.80 -15.33
CA PRO A 36 -8.96 -7.36 -16.33
C PRO A 36 -9.35 -7.07 -17.79
N GLY A 37 -10.65 -6.90 -18.08
CA GLY A 37 -11.11 -6.62 -19.44
C GLY A 37 -12.21 -5.56 -19.48
N HIS A 38 -12.53 -5.05 -20.67
CA HIS A 38 -13.52 -3.99 -20.84
C HIS A 38 -14.95 -4.37 -20.42
N ARG A 39 -15.22 -5.67 -20.27
CA ARG A 39 -16.51 -6.18 -19.81
C ARG A 39 -16.69 -5.91 -18.32
N PRO A 40 -17.79 -5.25 -17.89
CA PRO A 40 -18.01 -4.91 -16.49
C PRO A 40 -18.17 -6.15 -15.61
N GLU A 41 -18.59 -7.29 -16.16
CA GLU A 41 -18.67 -8.57 -15.42
C GLU A 41 -17.31 -9.07 -14.91
N THR A 42 -16.20 -8.57 -15.45
CA THR A 42 -14.84 -8.97 -15.03
C THR A 42 -14.33 -8.20 -13.82
N ARG A 43 -15.09 -7.22 -13.32
CA ARG A 43 -14.73 -6.44 -12.13
C ARG A 43 -14.70 -7.33 -10.91
N THR A 44 -13.57 -7.33 -10.22
CA THR A 44 -13.41 -7.99 -8.94
C THR A 44 -12.69 -7.07 -7.97
N TYR A 45 -12.84 -7.35 -6.68
CA TYR A 45 -12.16 -6.63 -5.62
C TYR A 45 -11.46 -7.60 -4.68
N SER A 46 -10.45 -7.12 -3.97
CA SER A 46 -9.73 -7.89 -2.95
C SER A 46 -9.32 -6.95 -1.83
N ASP A 47 -9.54 -7.37 -0.60
CA ASP A 47 -9.20 -6.61 0.59
C ASP A 47 -7.89 -7.11 1.21
N TYR A 48 -7.15 -6.17 1.80
CA TYR A 48 -5.83 -6.39 2.38
C TYR A 48 -5.69 -5.60 3.68
N GLU A 49 -4.96 -6.14 4.65
CA GLU A 49 -4.75 -5.48 5.95
C GLU A 49 -3.75 -4.31 5.85
N SER A 50 -2.86 -4.35 4.87
CA SER A 50 -1.82 -3.36 4.63
C SER A 50 -1.69 -2.97 3.15
N VAL A 51 -1.09 -1.80 2.90
CA VAL A 51 -0.75 -1.37 1.53
C VAL A 51 0.26 -2.34 0.89
N ASN A 52 1.24 -2.83 1.66
CA ASN A 52 2.24 -3.77 1.16
C ASN A 52 1.61 -5.08 0.69
N ASP A 53 0.73 -5.67 1.50
CA ASP A 53 0.01 -6.90 1.14
C ASP A 53 -0.82 -6.72 -0.14
N CYS A 54 -1.40 -5.52 -0.32
CA CYS A 54 -2.10 -5.17 -1.56
C CYS A 54 -1.18 -5.15 -2.78
N MET A 55 0.03 -4.59 -2.66
CA MET A 55 1.02 -4.60 -3.74
C MET A 55 1.49 -6.02 -4.05
N GLU A 56 1.70 -6.86 -3.03
CA GLU A 56 1.99 -8.29 -3.22
C GLU A 56 0.83 -9.02 -3.91
N GLY A 57 -0.41 -8.62 -3.63
CA GLY A 57 -1.61 -9.07 -4.33
C GLY A 57 -1.55 -8.82 -5.84
N VAL A 58 -1.12 -7.63 -6.25
CA VAL A 58 -0.94 -7.29 -7.68
C VAL A 58 0.13 -8.20 -8.32
N CYS A 59 1.24 -8.44 -7.63
CA CYS A 59 2.26 -9.38 -8.09
C CYS A 59 1.69 -10.80 -8.26
N LYS A 60 0.90 -11.30 -7.30
CA LYS A 60 0.26 -12.62 -7.37
C LYS A 60 -0.71 -12.75 -8.54
N ILE A 61 -1.50 -11.71 -8.83
CA ILE A 61 -2.41 -11.70 -10.00
C ILE A 61 -1.61 -11.91 -11.28
N TYR A 62 -0.46 -11.24 -11.40
CA TYR A 62 0.42 -11.41 -12.56
C TYR A 62 1.09 -12.78 -12.61
N GLU A 63 1.54 -13.30 -11.48
CA GLU A 63 2.11 -14.66 -11.38
C GLU A 63 1.10 -15.74 -11.78
N GLU A 64 -0.15 -15.62 -11.35
CA GLU A 64 -1.23 -16.53 -11.80
C GLU A 64 -1.46 -16.43 -13.30
N HIS A 65 -1.41 -15.21 -13.85
CA HIS A 65 -1.51 -15.00 -15.29
C HIS A 65 -0.36 -15.66 -16.05
N LEU A 66 0.87 -15.60 -15.52
CA LEU A 66 2.03 -16.31 -16.08
C LEU A 66 1.92 -17.83 -15.94
N LYS A 67 1.50 -18.35 -14.79
CA LYS A 67 1.31 -19.79 -14.55
C LYS A 67 0.30 -20.41 -15.52
N ARG A 68 -0.79 -19.70 -15.83
CA ARG A 68 -1.79 -20.16 -16.80
C ARG A 68 -1.23 -20.25 -18.22
N ARG A 69 -0.30 -19.35 -18.59
CA ARG A 69 0.36 -19.36 -19.90
C ARG A 69 1.48 -20.41 -19.99
N ASN A 70 2.18 -20.65 -18.88
CA ASN A 70 3.37 -21.51 -18.82
C ASN A 70 3.24 -22.56 -17.70
N PRO A 71 2.32 -23.54 -17.82
CA PRO A 71 2.05 -24.51 -16.75
C PRO A 71 3.24 -25.43 -16.42
N ASN A 72 4.21 -25.54 -17.33
CA ASN A 72 5.40 -26.39 -17.17
C ASN A 72 6.57 -25.69 -16.46
N THR A 73 6.44 -24.41 -16.09
CA THR A 73 7.50 -23.65 -15.43
C THR A 73 7.26 -23.61 -13.91
N PRO A 74 8.06 -24.32 -13.09
CA PRO A 74 7.82 -24.42 -11.65
C PRO A 74 8.17 -23.12 -10.91
N THR A 75 9.12 -22.34 -11.42
CA THR A 75 9.57 -21.07 -10.83
C THR A 75 9.28 -19.94 -11.79
N ILE A 76 8.35 -19.05 -11.40
CA ILE A 76 7.96 -17.89 -12.19
C ILE A 76 8.97 -16.78 -11.91
N THR A 77 9.77 -16.40 -12.91
CA THR A 77 10.63 -15.22 -12.87
C THR A 77 10.15 -14.21 -13.90
N TYR A 78 10.12 -12.93 -13.53
CA TYR A 78 9.70 -11.84 -14.40
C TYR A 78 10.46 -10.56 -14.08
N ASP A 79 10.62 -9.70 -15.08
CA ASP A 79 11.14 -8.35 -14.89
C ASP A 79 10.03 -7.39 -14.45
N ILE A 80 10.38 -6.38 -13.67
CA ILE A 80 9.45 -5.34 -13.20
C ILE A 80 8.75 -4.62 -14.36
N SER A 81 9.43 -4.45 -15.49
CA SER A 81 8.85 -3.83 -16.68
C SER A 81 7.68 -4.65 -17.22
N GLN A 82 7.80 -5.99 -17.22
CA GLN A 82 6.74 -6.89 -17.70
C GLN A 82 5.50 -6.86 -16.79
N LEU A 83 5.70 -6.68 -15.49
CA LEU A 83 4.62 -6.47 -14.53
C LEU A 83 3.91 -5.13 -14.79
N PHE A 84 4.67 -4.07 -15.06
CA PHE A 84 4.09 -2.76 -15.37
C PHE A 84 3.32 -2.75 -16.69
N ASP A 85 3.84 -3.41 -17.72
CA ASP A 85 3.13 -3.59 -18.99
C ASP A 85 1.80 -4.33 -18.80
N PHE A 86 1.78 -5.35 -17.93
CA PHE A 86 0.55 -6.06 -17.59
C PHE A 86 -0.46 -5.15 -16.88
N VAL A 87 -0.01 -4.36 -15.90
CA VAL A 87 -0.86 -3.40 -15.19
C VAL A 87 -1.45 -2.36 -16.16
N ASP A 88 -0.69 -1.92 -17.17
CA ASP A 88 -1.18 -0.99 -18.17
C ASP A 88 -2.17 -1.58 -19.17
N GLN A 89 -2.14 -2.90 -19.39
CA GLN A 89 -3.09 -3.61 -20.24
C GLN A 89 -4.45 -3.83 -19.55
N LEU A 90 -4.52 -3.75 -18.21
CA LEU A 90 -5.77 -3.86 -17.48
C LEU A 90 -6.70 -2.68 -17.83
N ALA A 91 -8.00 -2.96 -17.98
CA ALA A 91 -8.98 -1.94 -18.30
C ALA A 91 -9.13 -0.91 -17.17
N ASP A 92 -9.07 -1.39 -15.92
CA ASP A 92 -9.02 -0.53 -14.74
C ASP A 92 -8.26 -1.23 -13.60
N LEU A 93 -7.47 -0.44 -12.87
CA LEU A 93 -6.78 -0.86 -11.65
C LEU A 93 -6.67 0.35 -10.73
N SER A 94 -7.31 0.25 -9.57
CA SER A 94 -7.27 1.28 -8.53
C SER A 94 -7.25 0.63 -7.15
N CYS A 95 -6.73 1.35 -6.16
CA CYS A 95 -6.78 0.90 -4.78
C CYS A 95 -7.28 1.99 -3.86
N LEU A 96 -8.04 1.60 -2.84
CA LEU A 96 -8.60 2.45 -1.81
C LEU A 96 -7.81 2.21 -0.53
N VAL A 97 -7.08 3.20 -0.04
CA VAL A 97 -6.31 3.07 1.21
C VAL A 97 -7.03 3.80 2.33
N TYR A 98 -7.25 3.10 3.44
CA TYR A 98 -7.89 3.66 4.62
C TYR A 98 -7.00 4.68 5.34
N GLN A 99 -7.52 5.89 5.54
CA GLN A 99 -6.88 6.96 6.29
C GLN A 99 -7.47 7.07 7.70
N LYS A 100 -6.68 6.72 8.72
CA LYS A 100 -7.12 6.76 10.13
C LYS A 100 -7.39 8.18 10.64
N SER A 101 -6.70 9.18 10.08
CA SER A 101 -6.86 10.59 10.48
C SER A 101 -8.21 11.17 10.13
N THR A 102 -8.73 10.82 8.95
CA THR A 102 -10.00 11.34 8.42
C THR A 102 -11.12 10.31 8.46
N ASN A 103 -10.81 9.05 8.79
CA ASN A 103 -11.74 7.91 8.76
C ASN A 103 -12.40 7.73 7.39
N THR A 104 -11.60 7.87 6.32
CA THR A 104 -12.05 7.78 4.93
C THR A 104 -11.08 6.95 4.08
N TYR A 105 -11.56 6.42 2.95
CA TYR A 105 -10.70 5.79 1.96
C TYR A 105 -10.24 6.80 0.91
N ALA A 106 -8.93 6.91 0.68
CA ALA A 106 -8.40 7.64 -0.47
C ALA A 106 -8.26 6.71 -1.68
N PRO A 107 -8.78 7.10 -2.85
CA PRO A 107 -8.53 6.40 -4.10
C PRO A 107 -7.15 6.72 -4.64
N TYR A 108 -6.48 5.69 -5.14
CA TYR A 108 -5.21 5.77 -5.85
C TYR A 108 -5.31 5.02 -7.17
N ASN A 109 -4.63 5.56 -8.18
CA ASN A 109 -4.62 5.04 -9.54
C ASN A 109 -3.48 4.03 -9.75
N LYS A 110 -3.48 3.43 -10.95
CA LYS A 110 -2.43 2.49 -11.37
C LYS A 110 -1.01 3.04 -11.29
N ASP A 111 -0.79 4.33 -11.55
CA ASP A 111 0.56 4.92 -11.50
C ASP A 111 1.11 4.91 -10.07
N TRP A 112 0.27 5.23 -9.09
CA TRP A 112 0.64 5.14 -7.68
C TRP A 112 0.94 3.70 -7.25
N ILE A 113 0.13 2.74 -7.73
CA ILE A 113 0.35 1.30 -7.48
C ILE A 113 1.71 0.86 -8.01
N LYS A 114 2.07 1.22 -9.25
CA LYS A 114 3.38 0.90 -9.84
C LYS A 114 4.53 1.46 -9.03
N GLU A 115 4.43 2.71 -8.57
CA GLU A 115 5.45 3.34 -7.73
C GLU A 115 5.63 2.59 -6.40
N LYS A 116 4.52 2.18 -5.76
CA LYS A 116 4.59 1.40 -4.51
C LYS A 116 5.18 0.01 -4.71
N ILE A 117 4.84 -0.67 -5.80
CA ILE A 117 5.46 -1.95 -6.18
C ILE A 117 6.97 -1.76 -6.39
N TYR A 118 7.38 -0.71 -7.11
CA TYR A 118 8.81 -0.42 -7.33
C TYR A 118 9.58 -0.27 -6.01
N VAL A 119 9.02 0.51 -5.08
CA VAL A 119 9.63 0.71 -3.75
C VAL A 119 9.68 -0.61 -2.97
N LEU A 120 8.61 -1.40 -2.99
CA LEU A 120 8.54 -2.69 -2.29
C LEU A 120 9.59 -3.68 -2.80
N LEU A 121 9.71 -3.83 -4.12
CA LEU A 121 10.68 -4.73 -4.74
C LEU A 121 12.13 -4.26 -4.50
N ARG A 122 12.38 -2.95 -4.56
CA ARG A 122 13.70 -2.37 -4.24
C ARG A 122 14.09 -2.61 -2.79
N GLN A 123 13.15 -2.52 -1.86
CA GLN A 123 13.39 -2.81 -0.45
C GLN A 123 13.68 -4.30 -0.24
N ALA A 124 12.93 -5.20 -0.88
CA ALA A 124 13.16 -6.64 -0.78
C ALA A 124 14.55 -7.05 -1.31
N ALA A 125 15.00 -6.46 -2.43
CA ALA A 125 16.32 -6.70 -2.99
C ALA A 125 17.48 -6.13 -2.13
N GLY A 126 17.20 -5.14 -1.28
CA GLY A 126 18.20 -4.47 -0.43
C GLY A 126 18.38 -5.05 0.97
N HIS A 127 17.55 -6.01 1.41
CA HIS A 127 17.62 -6.63 2.75
C HIS A 127 18.31 -8.00 2.74
N THR A 128 19.34 -8.17 1.93
CA THR A 128 20.25 -9.31 2.06
C THR A 128 21.38 -8.91 3.03
N ASP A 129 21.11 -9.00 4.33
CA ASP A 129 22.12 -9.00 5.40
C ASP A 129 21.78 -10.08 6.43
#